data_AF-A0A2H9QIE8-F1
#
_entry.id   AF-A0A2H9QIE8-F1
#
_cell.length_a   1.000
_cell.length_b   1.000
_cell.length_c   1.000
_cell.angle_alpha   90.00
_cell.angle_beta   90.00
_cell.angle_gamma   90.00
#
_symmetry.space_group_name_H-M   'P 1'
#
loop_
_entity.id
_entity.type
_entity.pdbx_description
1 polymer ?
#
loop_
_entity_poly.entity_id
_entity_poly.type
_entity_poly.pdbx_seq_one_letter_code
_entity_poly.pdbx_strand_id
1 'polypeptide(L)'
;MALIIWYVLWIYPEQRYELLFGDQGTTETPATVDYYYSTIIGEIGQSSGELLDTQVVSNLSVSYPETKTVISKFESQIMSANFLASEHKTVDLSNADADKLNLLVKTTSITGNPKLKVAMNNTLIYDAELIPSSTTSMDITTSMINNYGSILRITCGFNGWQIWAVQQCGFETIEVSKYVYAPVHLSDSDVFYLQPFSENAELMNILFTPGEANNFPVQLLINGVEVYEGLLKQAEPVTLSVDGDDINLGIDNNITLIAGEGAEYELSNILMRFYSLPSGMAAKYVVFDLPESALSDDTVNFEFELSGIVEPGDVIFEILNTGAKYTVPSEELVIGNNVLGVYTDDLEETGNNVKIYSTTGRLIINEFKVK
;
A
#
# COMPACT_ATOMS: atom_id res chain seq x y z
N MET A 1 -48.68 49.14 -17.32
CA MET A 1 -48.13 47.77 -17.48
C MET A 1 -49.03 46.86 -18.33
N ALA A 2 -50.36 46.86 -18.15
CA ALA A 2 -51.27 46.04 -18.96
C ALA A 2 -51.34 46.39 -20.46
N LEU A 3 -51.05 47.63 -20.86
CA LEU A 3 -51.10 48.08 -22.26
C LEU A 3 -49.91 47.60 -23.12
N ILE A 4 -48.74 47.36 -22.52
CA ILE A 4 -47.54 46.88 -23.23
C ILE A 4 -47.67 45.39 -23.57
N ILE A 5 -48.23 44.62 -22.63
CA ILE A 5 -48.49 43.18 -22.81
C ILE A 5 -49.54 42.96 -23.92
N TRP A 6 -50.55 43.84 -24.00
CA TRP A 6 -51.57 43.76 -25.06
C TRP A 6 -51.02 44.10 -26.45
N TYR A 7 -50.10 45.07 -26.54
CA TYR A 7 -49.46 45.46 -27.81
C TYR A 7 -48.53 44.36 -28.36
N VAL A 8 -47.78 43.67 -27.48
CA VAL A 8 -46.90 42.56 -27.88
C VAL A 8 -47.71 41.35 -28.38
N LEU A 9 -48.92 41.12 -27.87
CA LEU A 9 -49.76 39.98 -28.26
C LEU A 9 -50.46 40.15 -29.62
N TRP A 10 -50.46 41.34 -30.23
CA TRP A 10 -51.21 41.62 -31.47
C TRP A 10 -50.37 42.06 -32.67
N ILE A 11 -49.04 42.14 -32.50
CA ILE A 11 -48.11 42.33 -33.61
C ILE A 11 -47.85 40.98 -34.31
N TYR A 12 -47.74 41.02 -35.65
CA TYR A 12 -47.42 39.86 -36.48
C TYR A 12 -46.10 39.19 -36.03
N PRO A 13 -45.98 37.85 -36.11
CA PRO A 13 -44.87 37.11 -35.51
C PRO A 13 -43.48 37.64 -35.87
N GLU A 14 -43.31 38.10 -37.11
CA GLU A 14 -42.04 38.57 -37.67
C GLU A 14 -41.56 39.88 -37.02
N GLN A 15 -42.48 40.78 -36.66
CA GLN A 15 -42.16 42.06 -36.02
C GLN A 15 -41.92 41.94 -34.50
N ARG A 16 -42.31 40.82 -33.88
CA ARG A 16 -41.96 40.54 -32.46
C ARG A 16 -40.48 40.20 -32.29
N TYR A 17 -39.88 39.60 -33.31
CA TYR A 17 -38.50 39.14 -33.26
C TYR A 17 -37.51 40.30 -33.27
N GLU A 18 -37.70 41.30 -34.14
CA GLU A 18 -36.89 42.53 -34.18
C GLU A 18 -36.98 43.34 -32.88
N LEU A 19 -38.15 43.39 -32.27
CA LEU A 19 -38.41 44.21 -31.07
C LEU A 19 -37.82 43.60 -29.78
N LEU A 20 -37.59 42.28 -29.77
CA LEU A 20 -37.01 41.55 -28.63
C LEU A 20 -35.51 41.27 -28.77
N PHE A 21 -34.96 41.24 -29.99
CA PHE A 21 -33.59 40.76 -30.21
C PHE A 21 -32.66 41.73 -30.97
N GLY A 22 -33.18 42.85 -31.49
CA GLY A 22 -32.37 43.85 -32.18
C GLY A 22 -31.77 43.38 -33.51
N ASP A 23 -31.34 44.35 -34.32
CA ASP A 23 -30.88 44.16 -35.69
C ASP A 23 -29.61 43.28 -35.75
N GLN A 24 -29.70 42.10 -36.37
CA GLN A 24 -28.54 41.22 -36.58
C GLN A 24 -27.81 41.63 -37.86
N GLY A 25 -26.63 42.22 -37.68
CA GLY A 25 -25.67 42.44 -38.76
C GLY A 25 -25.24 41.12 -39.40
N THR A 26 -25.29 41.11 -40.74
CA THR A 26 -24.61 40.23 -41.70
C THR A 26 -24.43 38.76 -41.31
N THR A 27 -25.27 37.93 -41.92
CA THR A 27 -25.12 36.49 -42.15
C THR A 27 -23.71 36.08 -42.59
N GLU A 28 -22.99 35.42 -41.69
CA GLU A 28 -22.14 34.29 -42.06
C GLU A 28 -22.91 33.01 -41.76
N THR A 29 -23.07 32.16 -42.77
CA THR A 29 -23.77 30.89 -42.74
C THR A 29 -23.11 29.96 -41.70
N PRO A 30 -23.84 29.44 -40.69
CA PRO A 30 -23.30 28.33 -39.92
C PRO A 30 -23.29 27.11 -40.84
N ALA A 31 -22.13 26.51 -41.05
CA ALA A 31 -22.04 25.17 -41.62
C ALA A 31 -22.80 24.23 -40.67
N THR A 32 -23.99 23.78 -41.06
CA THR A 32 -24.67 22.66 -40.42
C THR A 32 -23.80 21.43 -40.65
N VAL A 33 -23.17 20.96 -39.58
CA VAL A 33 -22.51 19.67 -39.55
C VAL A 33 -23.61 18.64 -39.30
N ASP A 34 -23.96 17.86 -40.31
CA ASP A 34 -25.02 16.85 -40.18
C ASP A 34 -24.51 15.69 -39.32
N TYR A 35 -25.15 15.47 -38.18
CA TYR A 35 -24.95 14.29 -37.35
C TYR A 35 -25.95 13.21 -37.78
N TYR A 36 -25.51 11.96 -37.87
CA TYR A 36 -26.40 10.83 -38.18
C TYR A 36 -27.27 10.45 -36.99
N TYR A 37 -26.77 10.67 -35.77
CA TYR A 37 -27.46 10.38 -34.52
C TYR A 37 -26.98 11.30 -33.40
N SER A 38 -27.88 11.68 -32.47
CA SER A 38 -27.54 12.35 -31.21
C SER A 38 -28.48 11.93 -30.08
N THR A 39 -27.95 11.70 -28.88
CA THR A 39 -28.73 11.41 -27.67
C THR A 39 -28.02 11.84 -26.39
N ILE A 40 -28.76 11.88 -25.28
CA ILE A 40 -28.25 12.07 -23.93
C ILE A 40 -28.02 10.68 -23.30
N ILE A 41 -26.84 10.44 -22.73
CA ILE A 41 -26.44 9.13 -22.17
C ILE A 41 -26.67 9.08 -20.65
N GLY A 42 -26.15 10.06 -19.92
CA GLY A 42 -26.12 10.10 -18.45
C GLY A 42 -24.88 9.41 -17.87
N GLU A 43 -25.00 8.97 -16.61
CA GLU A 43 -23.90 8.33 -15.87
C GLU A 43 -23.61 6.90 -16.37
N ILE A 44 -22.32 6.60 -16.51
CA ILE A 44 -21.78 5.27 -16.82
C ILE A 44 -20.68 4.90 -15.83
N GLY A 45 -20.46 3.61 -15.63
CA GLY A 45 -19.38 3.09 -14.79
C GLY A 45 -19.84 2.27 -13.60
N GLN A 46 -18.89 1.72 -12.87
CA GLN A 46 -19.16 1.02 -11.61
C GLN A 46 -18.99 2.01 -10.46
N SER A 47 -19.92 2.08 -9.51
CA SER A 47 -19.70 2.89 -8.30
C SER A 47 -18.57 2.24 -7.51
N SER A 48 -17.53 2.95 -7.06
CA SER A 48 -16.50 2.39 -6.17
C SER A 48 -16.97 2.03 -4.75
N GLY A 49 -18.27 2.20 -4.46
CA GLY A 49 -18.78 2.27 -3.11
C GLY A 49 -18.94 3.72 -2.66
N GLU A 50 -19.99 4.04 -1.90
CA GLU A 50 -20.16 5.37 -1.32
C GLU A 50 -19.31 5.47 -0.05
N LEU A 51 -18.57 6.58 0.13
CA LEU A 51 -17.96 6.89 1.42
C LEU A 51 -19.08 7.20 2.41
N LEU A 52 -19.28 6.30 3.36
CA LEU A 52 -20.31 6.42 4.39
C LEU A 52 -19.80 7.33 5.52
N ASP A 53 -18.60 7.08 6.04
CA ASP A 53 -18.10 7.82 7.20
C ASP A 53 -16.59 7.98 7.20
N THR A 54 -16.12 8.92 8.01
CA THR A 54 -14.72 9.14 8.29
C THR A 54 -14.52 9.38 9.77
N GLN A 55 -13.68 8.55 10.40
CA GLN A 55 -13.32 8.66 11.80
C GLN A 55 -11.82 8.95 11.94
N VAL A 56 -11.48 9.75 12.94
CA VAL A 56 -10.09 10.01 13.33
C VAL A 56 -9.93 9.53 14.75
N VAL A 57 -8.97 8.63 14.94
CA VAL A 57 -8.65 8.05 16.25
C VAL A 57 -7.46 8.79 16.84
N SER A 58 -7.38 8.82 18.17
CA SER A 58 -6.21 9.37 18.85
C SER A 58 -4.93 8.57 18.54
N ASN A 59 -3.78 9.15 18.87
CA ASN A 59 -2.50 8.47 18.70
C ASN A 59 -2.45 7.24 19.61
N LEU A 60 -1.91 6.14 19.08
CA LEU A 60 -1.66 4.91 19.83
C LEU A 60 -0.16 4.71 19.98
N SER A 61 0.30 4.31 21.16
CA SER A 61 1.72 4.09 21.41
C SER A 61 1.97 2.79 22.14
N VAL A 62 3.02 2.05 21.77
CA VAL A 62 3.43 0.83 22.48
C VAL A 62 4.94 0.79 22.61
N SER A 63 5.43 0.21 23.71
CA SER A 63 6.85 0.16 24.05
C SER A 63 7.16 -1.13 24.80
N TYR A 64 7.90 -2.01 24.12
CA TYR A 64 8.47 -3.23 24.66
C TYR A 64 9.97 -3.33 24.32
N PRO A 65 10.80 -2.36 24.78
CA PRO A 65 12.18 -2.21 24.37
C PRO A 65 13.06 -3.40 24.70
N GLU A 66 14.06 -3.59 23.86
CA GLU A 66 15.20 -4.45 24.15
C GLU A 66 16.26 -3.70 24.97
N THR A 67 16.61 -4.22 26.14
CA THR A 67 17.72 -3.69 26.94
C THR A 67 18.95 -4.58 26.80
N LYS A 68 20.01 -4.04 26.21
CA LYS A 68 21.33 -4.69 26.13
C LYS A 68 22.13 -4.47 27.41
N THR A 69 22.57 -5.55 28.05
CA THR A 69 23.54 -5.51 29.17
C THR A 69 24.78 -6.32 28.81
N VAL A 70 25.95 -5.71 28.92
CA VAL A 70 27.23 -6.41 28.73
C VAL A 70 27.54 -7.24 29.97
N ILE A 71 27.62 -8.57 29.81
CA ILE A 71 27.99 -9.50 30.88
C ILE A 71 29.51 -9.47 31.07
N SER A 72 30.25 -9.53 29.97
CA SER A 72 31.71 -9.52 29.98
C SER A 72 32.24 -8.85 28.73
N LYS A 73 33.31 -8.06 28.90
CA LYS A 73 34.02 -7.41 27.80
C LYS A 73 35.52 -7.58 28.01
N PHE A 74 36.19 -8.08 26.99
CA PHE A 74 37.65 -8.14 26.94
C PHE A 74 38.13 -7.33 25.76
N GLU A 75 38.88 -6.27 26.03
CA GLU A 75 39.42 -5.38 24.99
C GLU A 75 40.89 -5.71 24.72
N SER A 76 41.31 -5.54 23.46
CA SER A 76 42.71 -5.64 23.03
C SER A 76 43.41 -6.92 23.52
N GLN A 77 42.83 -8.08 23.23
CA GLN A 77 43.37 -9.37 23.64
C GLN A 77 44.20 -10.00 22.52
N ILE A 78 45.37 -10.53 22.84
CA ILE A 78 46.12 -11.41 21.94
C ILE A 78 46.14 -12.79 22.60
N MET A 79 45.53 -13.78 21.94
CA MET A 79 45.53 -15.17 22.39
C MET A 79 46.38 -16.02 21.46
N SER A 80 47.25 -16.83 22.03
CA SER A 80 48.16 -17.70 21.28
C SER A 80 47.71 -19.17 21.33
N ALA A 81 48.06 -19.91 20.27
CA ALA A 81 47.77 -21.32 20.15
C ALA A 81 48.92 -22.07 19.46
N ASN A 82 49.17 -23.30 19.90
CA ASN A 82 50.05 -24.24 19.22
C ASN A 82 49.45 -25.66 19.32
N PHE A 83 50.17 -26.66 18.86
CA PHE A 83 49.68 -28.05 18.87
C PHE A 83 49.47 -28.65 20.27
N LEU A 84 50.09 -28.07 21.32
CA LEU A 84 50.01 -28.54 22.70
C LEU A 84 48.97 -27.78 23.53
N ALA A 85 48.83 -26.48 23.31
CA ALA A 85 48.05 -25.60 24.16
C ALA A 85 47.39 -24.47 23.38
N SER A 86 46.27 -23.98 23.92
CA SER A 86 45.53 -22.85 23.38
C SER A 86 45.03 -21.96 24.51
N GLU A 87 45.32 -20.67 24.38
CA GLU A 87 44.80 -19.65 25.29
C GLU A 87 43.30 -19.41 25.04
N HIS A 88 42.59 -19.10 26.11
CA HIS A 88 41.15 -18.95 26.09
C HIS A 88 40.67 -17.96 27.14
N LYS A 89 39.47 -17.45 26.92
CA LYS A 89 38.67 -16.72 27.92
C LYS A 89 37.45 -17.55 28.29
N THR A 90 37.03 -17.43 29.54
CA THR A 90 35.82 -18.05 30.05
C THR A 90 34.86 -16.98 30.55
N VAL A 91 33.57 -17.21 30.33
CA VAL A 91 32.47 -16.37 30.83
C VAL A 91 31.42 -17.32 31.40
N ASP A 92 31.01 -17.07 32.64
CA ASP A 92 29.93 -17.83 33.27
C ASP A 92 28.58 -17.16 32.95
N LEU A 93 27.69 -17.94 32.35
CA LEU A 93 26.35 -17.51 31.97
C LEU A 93 25.28 -18.03 32.94
N SER A 94 25.64 -18.64 34.07
CA SER A 94 24.69 -19.29 34.98
C SER A 94 23.62 -18.35 35.53
N ASN A 95 23.95 -17.07 35.66
CA ASN A 95 23.07 -16.03 36.20
C ASN A 95 22.58 -15.06 35.12
N ALA A 96 22.72 -15.42 33.84
CA ALA A 96 22.28 -14.59 32.73
C ALA A 96 20.77 -14.80 32.51
N ASP A 97 19.95 -14.20 33.36
CA ASP A 97 18.52 -14.04 33.08
C ASP A 97 18.36 -13.12 31.87
N ALA A 98 18.03 -13.72 30.72
CA ALA A 98 18.13 -13.14 29.39
C ALA A 98 17.16 -13.83 28.41
N ASP A 99 16.48 -13.04 27.59
CA ASP A 99 15.69 -13.56 26.47
C ASP A 99 16.60 -13.95 25.30
N LYS A 100 17.67 -13.19 25.10
CA LYS A 100 18.71 -13.46 24.10
C LYS A 100 20.12 -13.19 24.64
N LEU A 101 21.08 -14.02 24.24
CA LEU A 101 22.50 -13.79 24.48
C LEU A 101 23.26 -13.72 23.16
N ASN A 102 24.28 -12.89 23.10
CA ASN A 102 25.12 -12.74 21.93
C ASN A 102 26.60 -12.67 22.32
N LEU A 103 27.43 -13.36 21.56
CA LEU A 103 28.87 -13.23 21.55
C LEU A 103 29.27 -12.42 20.32
N LEU A 104 29.92 -11.29 20.56
CA LEU A 104 30.53 -10.44 19.53
C LEU A 104 32.05 -10.52 19.66
N VAL A 105 32.73 -10.91 18.57
CA VAL A 105 34.19 -10.99 18.50
C VAL A 105 34.67 -10.14 17.33
N LYS A 106 35.43 -9.08 17.64
CA LYS A 106 36.10 -8.23 16.66
C LYS A 106 37.58 -8.59 16.61
N THR A 107 38.06 -8.95 15.43
CA THR A 107 39.43 -9.41 15.21
C THR A 107 40.28 -8.27 14.66
N THR A 108 41.57 -8.26 14.99
CA THR A 108 42.51 -7.21 14.57
C THR A 108 43.68 -7.80 13.80
N SER A 109 44.50 -8.59 14.49
CA SER A 109 45.70 -9.20 13.93
C SER A 109 45.61 -10.72 13.96
N ILE A 110 46.17 -11.38 12.95
CA ILE A 110 46.20 -12.84 12.86
C ILE A 110 47.59 -13.26 12.41
N THR A 111 48.17 -14.24 13.09
CA THR A 111 49.44 -14.88 12.69
C THR A 111 49.23 -16.38 12.51
N GLY A 112 49.64 -16.92 11.35
CA GLY A 112 49.35 -18.30 10.96
C GLY A 112 47.91 -18.47 10.46
N ASN A 113 47.34 -19.66 10.65
CA ASN A 113 45.97 -19.99 10.25
C ASN A 113 45.10 -20.43 11.45
N PRO A 114 44.92 -19.62 12.51
CA PRO A 114 44.11 -20.02 13.65
C PRO A 114 42.60 -20.01 13.35
N LYS A 115 41.85 -20.72 14.19
CA LYS A 115 40.38 -20.76 14.20
C LYS A 115 39.82 -20.13 15.47
N LEU A 116 38.67 -19.50 15.40
CA LEU A 116 37.88 -19.15 16.57
C LEU A 116 37.08 -20.37 16.98
N LYS A 117 37.34 -20.88 18.20
CA LYS A 117 36.56 -21.97 18.78
C LYS A 117 35.78 -21.45 19.96
N VAL A 118 34.47 -21.65 19.91
CA VAL A 118 33.56 -21.36 21.03
C VAL A 118 32.98 -22.67 21.51
N ALA A 119 33.11 -22.92 22.81
CA ALA A 119 32.59 -24.11 23.45
C ALA A 119 31.76 -23.73 24.67
N MET A 120 30.74 -24.52 24.98
CA MET A 120 29.95 -24.40 26.21
C MET A 120 30.19 -25.64 27.06
N ASN A 121 30.71 -25.45 28.28
CA ASN A 121 31.05 -26.52 29.22
C ASN A 121 31.90 -27.63 28.56
N ASN A 122 32.84 -27.20 27.71
CA ASN A 122 33.72 -28.02 26.86
C ASN A 122 33.08 -28.71 25.64
N THR A 123 31.80 -28.52 25.36
CA THR A 123 31.18 -28.93 24.08
C THR A 123 31.32 -27.83 23.05
N LEU A 124 31.98 -28.12 21.91
CA LEU A 124 32.19 -27.18 20.82
C LEU A 124 30.87 -26.81 20.13
N ILE A 125 30.59 -25.52 20.01
CA ILE A 125 29.37 -24.98 19.39
C ILE A 125 29.66 -24.09 18.18
N TYR A 126 30.90 -23.63 18.03
CA TYR A 126 31.35 -22.84 16.90
C TYR A 126 32.82 -23.11 16.62
N ASP A 127 33.17 -23.30 15.35
CA ASP A 127 34.53 -23.50 14.88
C ASP A 127 34.67 -22.93 13.47
N ALA A 128 35.34 -21.79 13.35
CA ALA A 128 35.53 -21.12 12.06
C ALA A 128 36.93 -20.52 11.94
N GLU A 129 37.43 -20.42 10.71
CA GLU A 129 38.67 -19.72 10.43
C GLU A 129 38.53 -18.22 10.72
N LEU A 130 39.55 -17.64 11.32
CA LEU A 130 39.55 -16.22 11.62
C LEU A 130 39.99 -15.43 10.39
N ILE A 131 39.19 -14.41 10.06
CA ILE A 131 39.49 -13.46 8.98
C ILE A 131 40.02 -12.18 9.61
N PRO A 132 41.13 -11.58 9.15
CA PRO A 132 41.66 -10.34 9.72
C PRO A 132 40.63 -9.21 9.62
N SER A 133 40.59 -8.34 10.64
CA SER A 133 39.69 -7.18 10.68
C SER A 133 38.19 -7.51 10.47
N SER A 134 37.78 -8.73 10.84
CA SER A 134 36.40 -9.19 10.74
C SER A 134 35.67 -9.13 12.07
N THR A 135 34.34 -9.02 11.99
CA THR A 135 33.44 -9.14 13.14
C THR A 135 32.66 -10.45 13.02
N THR A 136 32.73 -11.28 14.05
CA THR A 136 31.88 -12.46 14.22
C THR A 136 30.82 -12.13 15.27
N SER A 137 29.56 -12.37 14.94
CA SER A 137 28.44 -12.28 15.87
C SER A 137 27.76 -13.65 15.94
N MET A 138 27.53 -14.14 17.15
CA MET A 138 26.93 -15.45 17.38
C MET A 138 25.88 -15.35 18.48
N ASP A 139 24.66 -15.79 18.17
CA ASP A 139 23.59 -15.90 19.15
C ASP A 139 23.75 -17.18 19.98
N ILE A 140 23.61 -17.05 21.30
CA ILE A 140 23.65 -18.13 22.27
C ILE A 140 22.23 -18.30 22.80
N THR A 141 21.57 -19.39 22.44
CA THR A 141 20.19 -19.63 22.86
C THR A 141 20.14 -20.27 24.26
N THR A 142 19.02 -20.09 24.95
CA THR A 142 18.73 -20.75 26.23
C THR A 142 18.80 -22.28 26.11
N SER A 143 18.41 -22.84 24.94
CA SER A 143 18.54 -24.26 24.66
C SER A 143 19.99 -24.75 24.63
N MET A 144 20.93 -23.94 24.11
CA MET A 144 22.36 -24.28 24.15
C MET A 144 22.89 -24.29 25.59
N ILE A 145 22.46 -23.35 26.42
CA ILE A 145 22.81 -23.29 27.85
C ILE A 145 22.29 -24.51 28.59
N ASN A 146 21.02 -24.88 28.36
CA ASN A 146 20.42 -26.02 29.03
C ASN A 146 21.02 -27.36 28.59
N ASN A 147 21.39 -27.49 27.31
CA ASN A 147 21.92 -28.75 26.76
C ASN A 147 23.41 -28.95 27.02
N TYR A 148 24.20 -27.88 26.94
CA TYR A 148 25.66 -27.97 27.02
C TYR A 148 26.19 -27.46 28.37
N GLY A 149 25.50 -26.52 29.02
CA GLY A 149 25.85 -25.90 30.29
C GLY A 149 26.24 -24.43 30.18
N SER A 150 26.47 -23.76 31.31
CA SER A 150 26.54 -22.29 31.36
C SER A 150 27.92 -21.66 31.15
N ILE A 151 29.01 -22.43 31.12
CA ILE A 151 30.36 -21.87 31.00
C ILE A 151 30.74 -21.74 29.53
N LEU A 152 30.75 -20.52 29.01
CA LEU A 152 31.22 -20.19 27.68
C LEU A 152 32.75 -20.11 27.68
N ARG A 153 33.40 -20.78 26.74
CA ARG A 153 34.85 -20.77 26.53
C ARG A 153 35.18 -20.34 25.11
N ILE A 154 35.88 -19.23 24.98
CA ILE A 154 36.29 -18.64 23.71
C ILE A 154 37.79 -18.84 23.56
N THR A 155 38.20 -19.57 22.54
CA THR A 155 39.56 -20.09 22.39
C THR A 155 40.14 -19.70 21.03
N CYS A 156 41.40 -19.29 21.02
CA CYS A 156 42.20 -19.26 19.80
C CYS A 156 42.60 -20.70 19.47
N GLY A 157 41.96 -21.32 18.51
CA GLY A 157 42.19 -22.70 18.11
C GLY A 157 43.33 -22.82 17.11
N PHE A 158 44.21 -23.79 17.34
CA PHE A 158 45.20 -24.18 16.34
C PHE A 158 44.54 -24.91 15.17
N ASN A 159 44.81 -24.48 13.94
CA ASN A 159 44.37 -25.16 12.72
C ASN A 159 45.55 -25.35 11.77
N GLY A 160 45.93 -26.62 11.53
CA GLY A 160 46.86 -26.99 10.48
C GLY A 160 48.00 -27.92 10.87
N TRP A 161 48.91 -28.08 9.90
CA TRP A 161 49.96 -29.10 9.82
C TRP A 161 51.33 -28.62 10.31
N GLN A 162 51.46 -27.33 10.62
CA GLN A 162 52.71 -26.71 11.10
C GLN A 162 52.79 -26.77 12.62
N ILE A 163 52.97 -27.97 13.16
CA ILE A 163 53.01 -28.24 14.61
C ILE A 163 54.10 -27.43 15.35
N TRP A 164 55.07 -26.86 14.64
CA TRP A 164 56.15 -26.04 15.21
C TRP A 164 55.83 -24.53 15.28
N ALA A 165 54.75 -24.05 14.64
CA ALA A 165 54.43 -22.63 14.57
C ALA A 165 53.44 -22.21 15.68
N VAL A 166 53.74 -21.13 16.39
CA VAL A 166 52.78 -20.46 17.27
C VAL A 166 51.83 -19.65 16.40
N GLN A 167 50.54 -19.92 16.53
CA GLN A 167 49.46 -19.15 15.92
C GLN A 167 48.96 -18.10 16.91
N GLN A 168 48.49 -16.96 16.41
CA GLN A 168 47.99 -15.87 17.24
C GLN A 168 46.68 -15.30 16.70
N CYS A 169 45.74 -15.09 17.60
CA CYS A 169 44.47 -14.42 17.39
C CYS A 169 44.46 -13.10 18.17
N GLY A 170 44.57 -11.99 17.46
CA GLY A 170 44.36 -10.64 17.99
C GLY A 170 42.88 -10.27 17.92
N PHE A 171 42.32 -9.87 19.05
CA PHE A 171 40.95 -9.41 19.19
C PHE A 171 40.94 -7.98 19.69
N GLU A 172 40.26 -7.10 18.95
CA GLU A 172 39.92 -5.76 19.44
C GLU A 172 38.98 -5.86 20.64
N THR A 173 37.98 -6.74 20.51
CA THR A 173 36.92 -6.88 21.50
C THR A 173 36.36 -8.30 21.45
N ILE A 174 36.18 -8.88 22.63
CA ILE A 174 35.34 -10.06 22.87
C ILE A 174 34.27 -9.60 23.86
N GLU A 175 33.04 -9.49 23.41
CA GLU A 175 31.91 -9.00 24.20
C GLU A 175 30.82 -10.07 24.26
N VAL A 176 30.40 -10.41 25.47
CA VAL A 176 29.22 -11.23 25.70
C VAL A 176 28.16 -10.33 26.29
N SER A 177 27.03 -10.24 25.61
CA SER A 177 25.91 -9.40 26.01
C SER A 177 24.65 -10.23 26.17
N LYS A 178 23.82 -9.84 27.15
CA LYS A 178 22.43 -10.26 27.24
C LYS A 178 21.50 -9.17 26.76
N TYR A 179 20.37 -9.59 26.23
CA TYR A 179 19.26 -8.76 25.82
C TYR A 179 18.03 -9.26 26.60
N VAL A 180 17.34 -8.32 27.23
CA VAL A 180 16.09 -8.57 27.96
C VAL A 180 15.05 -7.63 27.40
N TYR A 181 13.89 -8.16 27.04
CA TYR A 181 12.74 -7.36 26.67
C TYR A 181 12.03 -6.94 27.96
N ALA A 182 11.85 -5.63 28.15
CA ALA A 182 11.18 -5.09 29.34
C ALA A 182 9.93 -4.33 28.90
N PRO A 183 8.71 -4.87 29.15
CA PRO A 183 7.49 -4.22 28.70
C PRO A 183 7.26 -2.94 29.49
N VAL A 184 7.18 -1.81 28.80
CA VAL A 184 6.80 -0.52 29.39
C VAL A 184 5.31 -0.29 29.15
N HIS A 185 4.86 -0.53 27.92
CA HIS A 185 3.46 -0.41 27.51
C HIS A 185 3.15 -1.39 26.36
N LEU A 186 2.61 -2.57 26.70
CA LEU A 186 2.41 -3.67 25.74
C LEU A 186 1.29 -3.42 24.73
N SER A 187 0.27 -2.67 25.12
CA SER A 187 -0.90 -2.45 24.29
C SER A 187 -1.53 -1.11 24.62
N ASP A 188 -2.00 -0.43 23.58
CA ASP A 188 -2.74 0.82 23.66
C ASP A 188 -3.97 0.72 22.77
N SER A 189 -5.05 1.37 23.18
CA SER A 189 -6.36 1.20 22.55
C SER A 189 -7.20 2.45 22.65
N ASP A 190 -8.00 2.68 21.62
CA ASP A 190 -8.95 3.78 21.58
C ASP A 190 -10.27 3.34 20.92
N VAL A 191 -11.35 4.03 21.30
CA VAL A 191 -12.71 3.71 20.86
C VAL A 191 -13.15 4.72 19.80
N PHE A 192 -13.74 4.22 18.72
CA PHE A 192 -14.35 5.06 17.69
C PHE A 192 -15.82 4.69 17.50
N TYR A 193 -16.62 5.69 17.13
CA TYR A 193 -18.07 5.59 17.05
C TYR A 193 -18.55 5.78 15.61
N LEU A 194 -19.34 4.84 15.11
CA LEU A 194 -19.94 4.94 13.77
C LEU A 194 -21.34 5.53 13.83
N GLN A 195 -21.70 6.24 12.77
CA GLN A 195 -23.09 6.61 12.55
C GLN A 195 -23.91 5.37 12.16
N PRO A 196 -25.22 5.29 12.48
CA PRO A 196 -26.02 4.08 12.25
C PRO A 196 -26.06 3.60 10.79
N PHE A 197 -25.91 4.49 9.81
CA PHE A 197 -25.87 4.08 8.40
C PHE A 197 -24.51 3.51 7.96
N SER A 198 -23.47 3.70 8.77
CA SER A 198 -22.10 3.26 8.52
C SER A 198 -21.74 1.97 9.27
N GLU A 199 -22.63 1.49 10.15
CA GLU A 199 -22.45 0.22 10.87
C GLU A 199 -22.40 -0.98 9.91
N ASN A 200 -23.02 -0.84 8.73
CA ASN A 200 -23.05 -1.85 7.68
C ASN A 200 -22.04 -1.52 6.55
N ALA A 201 -20.96 -0.80 6.86
CA ALA A 201 -19.89 -0.59 5.91
C ALA A 201 -19.27 -1.94 5.55
N GLU A 202 -19.13 -2.21 4.26
CA GLU A 202 -18.59 -3.49 3.76
C GLU A 202 -17.07 -3.37 3.52
N LEU A 203 -16.52 -2.15 3.46
CA LEU A 203 -15.08 -1.92 3.38
C LEU A 203 -14.65 -0.81 4.34
N MET A 204 -13.58 -1.05 5.08
CA MET A 204 -12.91 -0.05 5.91
C MET A 204 -11.46 0.13 5.44
N ASN A 205 -11.06 1.37 5.21
CA ASN A 205 -9.68 1.74 4.95
C ASN A 205 -9.09 2.44 6.18
N ILE A 206 -7.99 1.93 6.71
CA ILE A 206 -7.22 2.53 7.80
C ILE A 206 -5.95 3.15 7.21
N LEU A 207 -5.73 4.44 7.46
CA LEU A 207 -4.57 5.18 6.99
C LEU A 207 -3.84 5.77 8.20
N PHE A 208 -2.53 5.57 8.30
CA PHE A 208 -1.73 6.16 9.36
C PHE A 208 -0.27 6.29 8.94
N THR A 209 0.49 7.07 9.70
CA THR A 209 1.95 7.18 9.54
C THR A 209 2.63 6.92 10.88
N PRO A 210 3.49 5.88 10.98
CA PRO A 210 4.28 5.63 12.18
C PRO A 210 5.27 6.78 12.44
N GLY A 211 5.17 7.40 13.62
CA GLY A 211 6.05 8.47 14.09
C GLY A 211 7.38 7.94 14.63
N GLU A 212 7.30 6.97 15.54
CA GLU A 212 8.43 6.13 15.96
C GLU A 212 8.14 4.69 15.54
N ALA A 213 9.16 4.01 15.04
CA ALA A 213 9.06 2.64 14.56
C ALA A 213 10.45 2.01 14.52
N ASN A 214 10.55 0.77 15.03
CA ASN A 214 11.77 -0.01 14.93
C ASN A 214 11.57 -1.24 14.02
N ASN A 215 12.49 -2.21 14.05
CA ASN A 215 12.46 -3.37 13.15
C ASN A 215 11.84 -4.62 13.80
N PHE A 216 10.92 -4.44 14.75
CA PHE A 216 10.23 -5.53 15.45
C PHE A 216 8.73 -5.52 15.15
N PRO A 217 8.05 -6.67 15.12
CA PRO A 217 6.65 -6.73 14.68
C PRO A 217 5.69 -6.06 15.66
N VAL A 218 4.59 -5.54 15.13
CA VAL A 218 3.39 -5.14 15.87
C VAL A 218 2.17 -5.81 15.30
N GLN A 219 1.13 -5.86 16.13
CA GLN A 219 -0.20 -6.31 15.75
C GLN A 219 -1.20 -5.17 15.91
N LEU A 220 -2.08 -5.00 14.92
CA LEU A 220 -3.21 -4.09 14.98
C LEU A 220 -4.51 -4.90 14.97
N LEU A 221 -5.35 -4.66 15.96
CA LEU A 221 -6.64 -5.31 16.12
C LEU A 221 -7.78 -4.29 15.98
N ILE A 222 -8.87 -4.68 15.32
CA ILE A 222 -10.15 -3.97 15.35
C ILE A 222 -11.19 -4.91 15.94
N ASN A 223 -11.87 -4.48 17.01
CA ASN A 223 -12.83 -5.31 17.75
C ASN A 223 -12.26 -6.69 18.19
N GLY A 224 -10.95 -6.77 18.40
CA GLY A 224 -10.24 -7.99 18.75
C GLY A 224 -9.87 -8.90 17.57
N VAL A 225 -10.22 -8.53 16.34
CA VAL A 225 -9.82 -9.21 15.09
C VAL A 225 -8.54 -8.59 14.56
N GLU A 226 -7.56 -9.42 14.21
CA GLU A 226 -6.29 -8.96 13.66
C GLU A 226 -6.46 -8.48 12.22
N VAL A 227 -6.10 -7.21 12.00
CA VAL A 227 -6.14 -6.56 10.68
C VAL A 227 -4.74 -6.30 10.12
N TYR A 228 -3.71 -6.41 10.96
CA TYR A 228 -2.32 -6.29 10.56
C TYR A 228 -1.40 -7.02 11.54
N GLU A 229 -0.44 -7.75 11.01
CA GLU A 229 0.73 -8.25 11.73
C GLU A 229 1.96 -8.02 10.87
N GLY A 230 2.97 -7.33 11.40
CA GLY A 230 4.22 -7.12 10.67
C GLY A 230 5.05 -5.94 11.13
N LEU A 231 6.04 -5.59 10.32
CA LEU A 231 6.95 -4.47 10.57
C LEU A 231 6.36 -3.19 10.00
N LEU A 232 6.28 -2.14 10.82
CA LEU A 232 6.00 -0.80 10.34
C LEU A 232 7.31 -0.02 10.24
N LYS A 233 7.43 0.85 9.24
CA LYS A 233 8.63 1.68 9.04
C LYS A 233 8.33 3.12 9.39
N GLN A 234 9.32 3.77 10.00
CA GLN A 234 9.20 5.16 10.42
C GLN A 234 8.93 6.07 9.21
N ALA A 235 7.95 6.95 9.34
CA ALA A 235 7.56 7.94 8.34
C ALA A 235 7.10 7.39 6.97
N GLU A 236 6.89 6.08 6.82
CA GLU A 236 6.27 5.48 5.65
C GLU A 236 4.74 5.39 5.87
N PRO A 237 3.90 6.03 5.03
CA PRO A 237 2.45 5.92 5.15
C PRO A 237 1.99 4.49 4.93
N VAL A 238 1.04 4.05 5.75
CA VAL A 238 0.42 2.72 5.66
C VAL A 238 -1.06 2.89 5.34
N THR A 239 -1.55 2.04 4.44
CA THR A 239 -2.97 1.93 4.10
C THR A 239 -3.35 0.47 4.18
N LEU A 240 -4.33 0.18 5.05
CA LEU A 240 -4.90 -1.15 5.23
C LEU A 240 -6.34 -1.12 4.74
N SER A 241 -6.73 -2.14 3.98
CA SER A 241 -8.11 -2.35 3.54
C SER A 241 -8.64 -3.61 4.23
N VAL A 242 -9.75 -3.46 4.93
CA VAL A 242 -10.34 -4.51 5.77
C VAL A 242 -11.80 -4.66 5.38
N ASP A 243 -12.24 -5.90 5.18
CA ASP A 243 -13.66 -6.20 4.96
C ASP A 243 -14.44 -5.92 6.25
N GLY A 244 -15.51 -5.13 6.15
CA GLY A 244 -16.33 -4.76 7.30
C GLY A 244 -17.03 -5.96 7.95
N ASP A 245 -17.34 -7.00 7.16
CA ASP A 245 -17.98 -8.22 7.65
C ASP A 245 -17.02 -9.04 8.53
N ASP A 246 -15.71 -8.98 8.27
CA ASP A 246 -14.69 -9.76 8.99
C ASP A 246 -14.44 -9.24 10.42
N ILE A 247 -14.68 -7.94 10.65
CA ILE A 247 -14.38 -7.25 11.93
C ILE A 247 -15.62 -6.93 12.76
N ASN A 248 -16.80 -7.35 12.30
CA ASN A 248 -18.09 -7.20 12.98
C ASN A 248 -18.28 -5.76 13.52
N LEU A 249 -18.32 -4.79 12.60
CA LEU A 249 -18.51 -3.39 12.95
C LEU A 249 -19.84 -3.17 13.68
N GLY A 250 -19.80 -2.33 14.70
CA GLY A 250 -20.98 -1.85 15.42
C GLY A 250 -21.00 -0.33 15.50
N ILE A 251 -21.87 0.20 16.35
CA ILE A 251 -21.86 1.63 16.68
C ILE A 251 -20.61 1.97 17.51
N ASP A 252 -20.25 1.11 18.46
CA ASP A 252 -19.09 1.26 19.32
C ASP A 252 -18.01 0.25 18.90
N ASN A 253 -16.84 0.73 18.49
CA ASN A 253 -15.74 -0.12 18.03
C ASN A 253 -14.44 0.25 18.74
N ASN A 254 -13.52 -0.71 18.82
CA ASN A 254 -12.22 -0.53 19.44
C ASN A 254 -11.10 -0.83 18.44
N ILE A 255 -10.08 0.01 18.41
CA ILE A 255 -8.80 -0.26 17.74
C ILE A 255 -7.73 -0.45 18.81
N THR A 256 -6.90 -1.48 18.67
CA THR A 256 -5.86 -1.82 19.63
C THR A 256 -4.55 -2.10 18.92
N LEU A 257 -3.49 -1.44 19.36
CA LEU A 257 -2.12 -1.71 18.95
C LEU A 257 -1.44 -2.57 20.01
N ILE A 258 -0.72 -3.61 19.60
CA ILE A 258 0.01 -4.51 20.50
C ILE A 258 1.47 -4.60 20.05
N ALA A 259 2.39 -4.40 21.00
CA ALA A 259 3.82 -4.55 20.78
C ALA A 259 4.26 -6.02 20.80
N GLY A 260 5.00 -6.44 19.77
CA GLY A 260 5.86 -7.62 19.86
C GLY A 260 7.10 -7.37 20.72
N GLU A 261 7.84 -8.43 21.04
CA GLU A 261 9.12 -8.32 21.74
C GLU A 261 10.09 -7.41 20.97
N GLY A 262 10.63 -6.40 21.65
CA GLY A 262 11.52 -5.39 21.06
C GLY A 262 10.81 -4.23 20.40
N ALA A 263 9.48 -4.29 20.20
CA ALA A 263 8.73 -3.29 19.44
C ALA A 263 8.52 -1.98 20.20
N GLU A 264 8.78 -0.86 19.52
CA GLU A 264 8.52 0.49 20.02
C GLU A 264 7.92 1.31 18.88
N TYR A 265 6.68 1.73 19.07
CA TYR A 265 5.88 2.35 18.03
C TYR A 265 5.01 3.47 18.56
N GLU A 266 4.91 4.54 17.78
CA GLU A 266 3.89 5.58 17.94
C GLU A 266 3.15 5.73 16.61
N LEU A 267 1.85 5.47 16.59
CA LEU A 267 0.98 5.67 15.44
C LEU A 267 0.29 7.02 15.57
N SER A 268 0.48 7.87 14.57
CA SER A 268 -0.13 9.20 14.50
C SER A 268 -1.04 9.31 13.29
N ASN A 269 -2.04 10.20 13.39
CA ASN A 269 -2.98 10.52 12.31
C ASN A 269 -3.73 9.28 11.79
N ILE A 270 -4.21 8.42 12.70
CA ILE A 270 -5.00 7.24 12.33
C ILE A 270 -6.36 7.70 11.80
N LEU A 271 -6.52 7.64 10.48
CA LEU A 271 -7.71 8.00 9.73
C LEU A 271 -8.40 6.73 9.23
N MET A 272 -9.68 6.58 9.56
CA MET A 272 -10.50 5.47 9.11
C MET A 272 -11.57 5.99 8.16
N ARG A 273 -11.79 5.28 7.06
CA ARG A 273 -12.82 5.58 6.05
C ARG A 273 -13.65 4.35 5.77
N PHE A 274 -14.97 4.51 5.78
CA PHE A 274 -15.94 3.43 5.69
C PHE A 274 -16.72 3.54 4.39
N TYR A 275 -16.85 2.45 3.65
CA TYR A 275 -17.44 2.43 2.32
C TYR A 275 -18.51 1.34 2.19
N SER A 276 -19.50 1.56 1.33
CA SER A 276 -20.37 0.50 0.82
C SER A 276 -19.67 -0.30 -0.30
N LEU A 277 -20.18 -1.48 -0.68
CA LEU A 277 -19.73 -2.19 -1.88
C LEU A 277 -20.08 -1.40 -3.15
N PRO A 278 -19.33 -1.63 -4.23
CA PRO A 278 -19.72 -1.28 -5.57
C PRO A 278 -21.11 -1.81 -5.96
N SER A 279 -22.08 -0.93 -6.18
CA SER A 279 -23.32 -1.29 -6.87
C SER A 279 -23.06 -1.53 -8.36
N GLY A 280 -23.92 -2.34 -8.99
CA GLY A 280 -23.75 -2.86 -10.35
C GLY A 280 -23.43 -1.78 -11.40
N MET A 281 -22.63 -2.17 -12.40
CA MET A 281 -22.16 -1.30 -13.47
C MET A 281 -23.32 -0.62 -14.22
N ALA A 282 -23.34 0.71 -14.20
CA ALA A 282 -24.20 1.51 -15.06
C ALA A 282 -23.65 1.46 -16.50
N ALA A 283 -24.26 0.64 -17.35
CA ALA A 283 -24.01 0.61 -18.79
C ALA A 283 -25.19 1.24 -19.54
N LYS A 284 -24.91 1.91 -20.66
CA LYS A 284 -25.91 2.55 -21.51
C LYS A 284 -25.88 1.91 -22.89
N TYR A 285 -27.07 1.78 -23.47
CA TYR A 285 -27.25 1.12 -24.77
C TYR A 285 -27.85 2.13 -25.73
N VAL A 286 -27.19 2.30 -26.86
CA VAL A 286 -27.56 3.25 -27.91
C VAL A 286 -27.80 2.47 -29.18
N VAL A 287 -28.94 2.73 -29.84
CA VAL A 287 -29.27 2.11 -31.12
C VAL A 287 -29.42 3.19 -32.18
N PHE A 288 -28.76 3.03 -33.31
CA PHE A 288 -28.80 3.97 -34.42
C PHE A 288 -28.61 3.29 -35.78
N ASP A 289 -29.05 4.01 -36.81
CA ASP A 289 -28.87 3.67 -38.22
C ASP A 289 -27.86 4.64 -38.86
N LEU A 290 -27.20 4.21 -39.92
CA LEU A 290 -26.25 5.00 -40.70
C LEU A 290 -26.72 5.06 -42.16
N PRO A 291 -26.62 6.21 -42.84
CA PRO A 291 -26.85 6.24 -44.27
C PRO A 291 -25.76 5.43 -44.99
N GLU A 292 -26.10 4.78 -46.11
CA GLU A 292 -25.15 4.02 -46.94
C GLU A 292 -23.88 4.82 -47.28
N SER A 293 -24.00 6.15 -47.43
CA SER A 293 -22.86 7.04 -47.68
C SER A 293 -21.83 7.05 -46.53
N ALA A 294 -22.25 6.88 -45.28
CA ALA A 294 -21.34 6.85 -44.13
C ALA A 294 -20.52 5.55 -44.06
N LEU A 295 -21.03 4.46 -44.65
CA LEU A 295 -20.31 3.18 -44.74
C LEU A 295 -19.26 3.17 -45.86
N SER A 296 -19.21 4.20 -46.70
CA SER A 296 -18.20 4.32 -47.76
C SER A 296 -16.88 4.92 -47.28
N ASP A 297 -16.85 5.49 -46.08
CA ASP A 297 -15.64 5.95 -45.40
C ASP A 297 -14.97 4.80 -44.64
N ASP A 298 -13.67 4.92 -44.34
CA ASP A 298 -12.95 3.89 -43.56
C ASP A 298 -13.36 3.89 -42.07
N THR A 299 -13.82 5.04 -41.56
CA THR A 299 -14.18 5.22 -40.15
C THR A 299 -15.33 6.22 -39.97
N VAL A 300 -16.19 5.97 -39.00
CA VAL A 300 -17.23 6.88 -38.48
C VAL A 300 -16.78 7.41 -37.12
N ASN A 301 -17.05 8.69 -36.83
CA ASN A 301 -16.67 9.30 -35.57
C ASN A 301 -17.80 9.21 -34.54
N PHE A 302 -17.47 8.68 -33.38
CA PHE A 302 -18.27 8.77 -32.16
C PHE A 302 -17.78 9.97 -31.36
N GLU A 303 -18.59 11.01 -31.29
CA GLU A 303 -18.31 12.20 -30.47
C GLU A 303 -19.11 12.10 -29.17
N PHE A 304 -18.49 12.35 -28.02
CA PHE A 304 -19.19 12.36 -26.74
C PHE A 304 -18.70 13.48 -25.82
N GLU A 305 -19.63 14.13 -25.14
CA GLU A 305 -19.34 15.20 -24.20
C GLU A 305 -19.33 14.67 -22.76
N LEU A 306 -18.16 14.71 -22.12
CA LEU A 306 -18.02 14.43 -20.70
C LEU A 306 -18.29 15.70 -19.89
N SER A 307 -19.32 15.69 -19.06
CA SER A 307 -19.67 16.83 -18.20
C SER A 307 -19.10 16.71 -16.79
N GLY A 308 -18.70 15.50 -16.38
CA GLY A 308 -18.07 15.25 -15.10
C GLY A 308 -17.34 13.91 -15.08
N ILE A 309 -16.21 13.90 -14.37
CA ILE A 309 -15.47 12.68 -14.01
C ILE A 309 -15.60 12.55 -12.51
N VAL A 310 -16.41 11.58 -12.07
CA VAL A 310 -16.58 11.30 -10.64
C VAL A 310 -15.39 10.48 -10.15
N GLU A 311 -15.00 9.46 -10.93
CA GLU A 311 -13.81 8.65 -10.72
C GLU A 311 -13.11 8.40 -12.07
N PRO A 312 -11.78 8.60 -12.17
CA PRO A 312 -11.04 8.35 -13.40
C PRO A 312 -11.15 6.89 -13.84
N GLY A 313 -11.34 6.66 -15.13
CA GLY A 313 -11.33 5.33 -15.72
C GLY A 313 -11.65 5.37 -17.20
N ASP A 314 -11.49 4.23 -17.87
CA ASP A 314 -11.61 4.14 -19.32
C ASP A 314 -13.08 4.14 -19.75
N VAL A 315 -13.37 4.70 -20.92
CA VAL A 315 -14.71 4.58 -21.55
C VAL A 315 -14.63 3.54 -22.64
N ILE A 316 -15.49 2.53 -22.57
CA ILE A 316 -15.54 1.42 -23.51
C ILE A 316 -16.83 1.50 -24.32
N PHE A 317 -16.69 1.45 -25.64
CA PHE A 317 -17.75 1.32 -26.62
C PHE A 317 -17.70 -0.09 -27.21
N GLU A 318 -18.71 -0.90 -26.92
CA GLU A 318 -18.86 -2.27 -27.43
C GLU A 318 -20.00 -2.30 -28.45
N ILE A 319 -19.68 -2.57 -29.72
CA ILE A 319 -20.67 -2.75 -30.77
C ILE A 319 -21.20 -4.17 -30.65
N LEU A 320 -22.44 -4.33 -30.19
CA LEU A 320 -23.00 -5.63 -29.83
C LEU A 320 -23.28 -6.52 -31.05
N ASN A 321 -23.51 -5.92 -32.22
CA ASN A 321 -23.75 -6.65 -33.47
C ASN A 321 -22.53 -7.50 -33.87
N THR A 322 -21.32 -6.95 -33.69
CA THR A 322 -20.05 -7.56 -34.11
C THR A 322 -19.20 -8.05 -32.94
N GLY A 323 -19.43 -7.54 -31.74
CA GLY A 323 -18.60 -7.75 -30.55
C GLY A 323 -17.33 -6.90 -30.52
N ALA A 324 -17.15 -5.98 -31.48
CA ALA A 324 -16.00 -5.09 -31.54
C ALA A 324 -15.97 -4.14 -30.34
N LYS A 325 -14.78 -3.87 -29.81
CA LYS A 325 -14.57 -3.04 -28.61
C LYS A 325 -13.56 -1.95 -28.89
N TYR A 326 -13.97 -0.73 -28.57
CA TYR A 326 -13.15 0.46 -28.67
C TYR A 326 -13.04 1.08 -27.28
N THR A 327 -11.81 1.28 -26.81
CA THR A 327 -11.53 1.83 -25.49
C THR A 327 -10.89 3.20 -25.65
N VAL A 328 -11.44 4.21 -24.99
CA VAL A 328 -10.80 5.51 -24.81
C VAL A 328 -10.14 5.50 -23.43
N PRO A 329 -8.79 5.48 -23.36
CA PRO A 329 -8.07 5.41 -22.09
C PRO A 329 -8.32 6.64 -21.22
N SER A 330 -8.30 6.45 -19.90
CA SER A 330 -8.55 7.51 -18.92
C SER A 330 -7.66 8.75 -19.09
N GLU A 331 -6.43 8.56 -19.54
CA GLU A 331 -5.43 9.60 -19.77
C GLU A 331 -5.69 10.44 -21.03
N GLU A 332 -6.51 9.94 -21.95
CA GLU A 332 -6.92 10.64 -23.18
C GLU A 332 -8.26 11.37 -23.03
N LEU A 333 -9.02 11.03 -21.98
CA LEU A 333 -10.32 11.65 -21.70
C LEU A 333 -10.17 13.06 -21.16
N VAL A 334 -10.92 13.99 -21.75
CA VAL A 334 -11.03 15.37 -21.29
C VAL A 334 -12.47 15.70 -20.91
N ILE A 335 -12.64 16.53 -19.88
CA ILE A 335 -13.94 17.17 -19.61
C ILE A 335 -14.25 18.09 -20.79
N GLY A 336 -15.42 17.90 -21.41
CA GLY A 336 -15.80 18.47 -22.70
C GLY A 336 -15.89 17.41 -23.80
N ASN A 337 -15.67 17.82 -25.05
CA ASN A 337 -15.85 16.97 -26.22
C ASN A 337 -14.69 16.00 -26.43
N ASN A 338 -15.00 14.72 -26.60
CA ASN A 338 -14.09 13.64 -26.94
C ASN A 338 -14.54 13.02 -28.26
N VAL A 339 -13.58 12.49 -29.04
CA VAL A 339 -13.85 11.90 -30.36
C VAL A 339 -13.15 10.56 -30.44
N LEU A 340 -13.88 9.54 -30.89
CA LEU A 340 -13.40 8.18 -31.12
C LEU A 340 -13.72 7.76 -32.56
N GLY A 341 -12.71 7.39 -33.33
CA GLY A 341 -12.91 6.80 -34.66
C GLY A 341 -13.24 5.30 -34.56
N VAL A 342 -14.31 4.88 -35.22
CA VAL A 342 -14.81 3.50 -35.26
C VAL A 342 -14.78 3.02 -36.71
N TYR A 343 -14.22 1.83 -36.97
CA TYR A 343 -14.15 1.30 -38.33
C TYR A 343 -15.55 0.96 -38.86
N THR A 344 -15.82 1.35 -40.10
CA THR A 344 -17.10 1.09 -40.77
C THR A 344 -17.37 -0.40 -41.00
N ASP A 345 -16.31 -1.21 -41.12
CA ASP A 345 -16.40 -2.68 -41.19
C ASP A 345 -17.05 -3.33 -39.95
N ASP A 346 -17.06 -2.63 -38.81
CA ASP A 346 -17.70 -3.10 -37.58
C ASP A 346 -19.15 -2.59 -37.42
N LEU A 347 -19.65 -1.81 -38.38
CA LEU A 347 -20.95 -1.15 -38.36
C LEU A 347 -21.84 -1.65 -39.51
N GLU A 348 -23.15 -1.56 -39.31
CA GLU A 348 -24.16 -1.92 -40.30
C GLU A 348 -24.95 -0.67 -40.73
N GLU A 349 -25.66 -0.73 -41.86
CA GLU A 349 -26.54 0.38 -42.30
C GLU A 349 -27.66 0.62 -41.30
N THR A 350 -28.17 -0.43 -40.66
CA THR A 350 -29.30 -0.33 -39.72
C THR A 350 -29.10 -1.18 -38.49
N GLY A 351 -29.57 -0.72 -37.35
CA GLY A 351 -29.67 -1.51 -36.13
C GLY A 351 -28.34 -1.68 -35.38
N ASN A 352 -27.39 -0.75 -35.51
CA ASN A 352 -26.18 -0.75 -34.71
C ASN A 352 -26.55 -0.58 -33.24
N ASN A 353 -26.15 -1.52 -32.40
CA ASN A 353 -26.37 -1.44 -30.96
C ASN A 353 -25.05 -1.31 -30.22
N VAL A 354 -24.80 -0.14 -29.62
CA VAL A 354 -23.57 0.18 -28.92
C VAL A 354 -23.83 0.21 -27.42
N LYS A 355 -23.08 -0.60 -26.68
CA LYS A 355 -23.03 -0.56 -25.23
C LYS A 355 -21.85 0.31 -24.80
N ILE A 356 -22.15 1.35 -24.04
CA ILE A 356 -21.17 2.31 -23.50
C ILE A 356 -21.07 2.10 -22.00
N TYR A 357 -19.87 1.85 -21.49
CA TYR A 357 -19.64 1.58 -20.07
C TYR A 357 -18.20 1.89 -19.64
N SER A 358 -17.97 1.98 -18.34
CA SER A 358 -16.63 1.98 -17.73
C SER A 358 -16.55 0.85 -16.72
N THR A 359 -15.39 0.18 -16.63
CA THR A 359 -15.13 -0.89 -15.65
C THR A 359 -14.24 -0.42 -14.51
N THR A 360 -13.56 0.71 -14.68
CA THR A 360 -12.53 1.21 -13.78
C THR A 360 -12.85 2.60 -13.24
N GLY A 361 -13.83 3.30 -13.81
CA GLY A 361 -14.22 4.64 -13.37
C GLY A 361 -15.72 4.90 -13.45
N ARG A 362 -16.09 6.13 -13.15
CA ARG A 362 -17.48 6.62 -13.11
C ARG A 362 -17.54 8.01 -13.74
N LEU A 363 -18.26 8.10 -14.86
CA LEU A 363 -18.26 9.26 -15.75
C LEU A 363 -19.68 9.68 -16.12
N ILE A 364 -19.88 10.97 -16.35
CA ILE A 364 -21.16 11.53 -16.79
C ILE A 364 -21.03 11.99 -18.24
N ILE A 365 -21.72 11.30 -19.14
CA ILE A 365 -21.78 11.66 -20.57
C ILE A 365 -23.09 12.43 -20.82
N ASN A 366 -22.98 13.72 -21.14
CA ASN A 366 -24.14 14.56 -21.40
C ASN A 366 -24.72 14.35 -22.79
N GLU A 367 -23.85 14.14 -23.78
CA GLU A 367 -24.26 14.01 -25.18
C GLU A 367 -23.37 12.98 -25.88
N PHE A 368 -23.97 12.17 -26.75
CA PHE A 368 -23.28 11.25 -27.65
C PHE A 368 -23.82 11.46 -29.06
N LYS A 369 -22.92 11.57 -30.04
CA LYS A 369 -23.22 11.78 -31.45
C LYS A 369 -22.44 10.83 -32.33
N VAL A 370 -23.05 10.51 -33.47
CA VAL A 370 -22.40 9.74 -34.54
C VAL A 370 -22.32 10.61 -35.78
N LYS A 371 -21.14 10.66 -36.40
CA LYS A 371 -20.82 11.55 -37.51
C LYS A 371 -19.93 10.90 -38.56
#